data_AF-A0A2R6F2C3-F1
#
_entry.id   AF-A0A2R6F2C3-F1
#
_cell.length_a   1.000
_cell.length_b   1.000
_cell.length_c   1.000
_cell.angle_alpha   90.00
_cell.angle_beta   90.00
_cell.angle_gamma   90.00
#
_symmetry.space_group_name_H-M   'P 1'
#
loop_
_entity.id
_entity.type
_entity.pdbx_description
1 polymer ?
#
loop_
_entity_poly.entity_id
_entity_poly.type
_entity_poly.pdbx_seq_one_letter_code
_entity_poly.pdbx_strand_id
1 'polypeptide(L)'
;MTTTDRSDRPDLSELASFLDNEGVDGYLLDAASESSDQRYLSGFDAPDPFVSLFVLDGMDESESAADEADADAEGSSDGGSVFLLVSGLEYGRARTESHAAAVFRLADFDYREKREAYGQEEANHRVLAEFLATQDVASVAVPPRFPVGTADGLRDLDVAVTPEYDGVLTEARAGKTPAEIESIRVAQRANEKAMAAAENLLGEATIGGDDLLYRGEGDEPLTAEAVKT
;
A
#
# COMPACT_ATOMS: atom_id res chain seq x y z
N MET A 1 -17.21 11.48 -10.76
CA MET A 1 -15.98 11.49 -9.95
C MET A 1 -16.46 11.40 -8.52
N THR A 2 -16.50 10.18 -7.98
CA THR A 2 -16.76 10.01 -6.56
C THR A 2 -15.48 10.42 -5.87
N THR A 3 -15.50 11.57 -5.20
CA THR A 3 -14.47 11.94 -4.24
C THR A 3 -14.32 10.75 -3.30
N THR A 4 -13.20 10.02 -3.38
CA THR A 4 -12.87 9.01 -2.38
C THR A 4 -12.96 9.71 -1.04
N ASP A 5 -13.95 9.32 -0.24
CA ASP A 5 -14.18 9.91 1.06
C ASP A 5 -12.92 9.72 1.89
N ARG A 6 -12.43 10.77 2.57
CA ARG A 6 -11.20 10.68 3.38
C ARG A 6 -11.29 9.58 4.44
N SER A 7 -12.52 9.18 4.80
CA SER A 7 -12.78 8.09 5.73
C SER A 7 -12.29 6.71 5.26
N ASP A 8 -11.99 6.53 3.96
CA ASP A 8 -11.44 5.30 3.38
C ASP A 8 -9.89 5.23 3.44
N ARG A 9 -9.20 6.28 3.91
CA ARG A 9 -7.74 6.29 4.02
C ARG A 9 -7.25 5.58 5.30
N PRO A 10 -6.04 5.00 5.29
CA PRO A 10 -5.40 4.48 6.49
C PRO A 10 -5.10 5.62 7.48
N ASP A 11 -5.14 5.32 8.77
CA ASP A 11 -4.60 6.21 9.79
C ASP A 11 -3.07 6.05 9.81
N LEU A 12 -2.35 7.14 9.52
CA LEU A 12 -0.88 7.19 9.47
C LEU A 12 -0.28 8.03 10.59
N SER A 13 -1.07 8.43 11.59
CA SER A 13 -0.62 9.28 12.70
C SER A 13 0.53 8.65 13.52
N GLU A 14 0.54 7.33 13.69
CA GLU A 14 1.64 6.61 14.33
C GLU A 14 2.93 6.66 13.48
N LEU A 15 2.80 6.52 12.16
CA LEU A 15 3.93 6.65 11.24
C LEU A 15 4.49 8.08 11.21
N ALA A 16 3.60 9.08 11.24
CA ALA A 16 3.98 10.48 11.33
C ALA A 16 4.74 10.76 12.64
N SER A 17 4.21 10.28 13.77
CA SER A 17 4.86 10.43 15.09
C SER A 17 6.24 9.77 15.13
N PHE A 18 6.39 8.63 14.46
CA PHE A 18 7.69 7.95 14.35
C PHE A 18 8.71 8.78 13.57
N LEU A 19 8.35 9.33 12.41
CA LEU A 19 9.27 10.15 11.61
C LEU A 19 9.72 11.41 12.36
N ASP A 20 8.80 12.07 13.07
CA ASP A 20 9.09 13.24 13.90
C ASP A 20 10.06 12.89 15.05
N ASN A 21 9.83 11.75 15.73
CA ASN A 21 10.68 11.30 16.84
C ASN A 21 12.08 10.88 16.40
N GLU A 22 12.19 10.17 15.27
CA GLU A 22 13.48 9.70 14.74
C GLU A 22 14.24 10.78 13.96
N GLY A 23 13.56 11.87 13.59
CA GLY A 23 14.14 12.96 12.81
C GLY A 23 14.55 12.51 11.41
N VAL A 24 13.69 11.72 10.75
CA VAL A 24 13.91 11.19 9.40
C VAL A 24 12.86 11.77 8.44
N ASP A 25 13.29 12.17 7.25
CA ASP A 25 12.45 12.97 6.35
C ASP A 25 11.27 12.18 5.76
N GLY A 26 11.40 10.85 5.63
CA GLY A 26 10.34 10.03 5.09
C GLY A 26 10.41 8.55 5.43
N TYR A 27 9.33 7.83 5.17
CA TYR A 27 9.25 6.37 5.24
C TYR A 27 9.09 5.80 3.83
N LEU A 28 9.99 4.91 3.43
CA LEU A 28 10.10 4.41 2.05
C LEU A 28 9.84 2.91 1.96
N LEU A 29 8.93 2.53 1.07
CA LEU A 29 8.67 1.15 0.67
C LEU A 29 9.04 0.93 -0.80
N ASP A 30 9.70 -0.19 -1.08
CA ASP A 30 9.95 -0.73 -2.41
C ASP A 30 9.47 -2.19 -2.41
N ALA A 31 8.24 -2.40 -2.87
CA ALA A 31 7.56 -3.69 -2.79
C ALA A 31 6.42 -3.82 -3.82
N ALA A 32 6.04 -5.07 -4.12
CA ALA A 32 4.86 -5.41 -4.93
C ALA A 32 3.61 -5.63 -4.05
N SER A 33 2.49 -5.99 -4.69
CA SER A 33 1.19 -6.24 -4.05
C SER A 33 1.16 -7.34 -2.99
N GLU A 34 2.13 -8.25 -2.99
CA GLU A 34 2.27 -9.27 -1.95
C GLU A 34 2.57 -8.66 -0.57
N SER A 35 3.10 -7.43 -0.52
CA SER A 35 3.28 -6.68 0.71
C SER A 35 1.97 -6.01 1.12
N SER A 36 1.39 -6.45 2.23
CA SER A 36 0.22 -5.77 2.81
C SER A 36 0.54 -4.35 3.27
N ASP A 37 1.80 -4.05 3.61
CA ASP A 37 2.24 -2.70 3.99
C ASP A 37 2.18 -1.77 2.78
N GLN A 38 2.57 -2.27 1.60
CA GLN A 38 2.47 -1.51 0.36
C GLN A 38 1.02 -1.16 0.07
N ARG A 39 0.10 -2.12 0.20
CA ARG A 39 -1.33 -1.87 -0.04
C ARG A 39 -1.93 -0.95 1.01
N TYR A 40 -1.56 -1.12 2.28
CA TYR A 40 -2.03 -0.26 3.37
C TYR A 40 -1.62 1.20 3.14
N LEU A 41 -0.33 1.44 2.88
CA LEU A 41 0.21 2.78 2.71
C LEU A 41 -0.29 3.46 1.43
N SER A 42 -0.28 2.74 0.31
CA SER A 42 -0.57 3.33 -1.00
C SER A 42 -2.04 3.27 -1.41
N GLY A 43 -2.83 2.35 -0.84
CA GLY A 43 -4.16 1.97 -1.36
C GLY A 43 -4.11 1.22 -2.70
N PHE A 44 -2.92 1.09 -3.31
CA PHE A 44 -2.75 0.61 -4.68
C PHE A 44 -2.28 -0.84 -4.76
N ASP A 45 -2.70 -1.52 -5.82
CA ASP A 45 -2.43 -2.93 -6.07
C ASP A 45 -1.81 -3.13 -7.44
N ALA A 46 -0.58 -3.64 -7.47
CA ALA A 46 0.13 -3.95 -8.70
C ALA A 46 1.00 -5.20 -8.53
N PRO A 47 1.06 -6.08 -9.54
CA PRO A 47 1.87 -7.29 -9.48
C PRO A 47 3.37 -6.99 -9.50
N ASP A 48 3.77 -5.92 -10.19
CA ASP A 48 5.16 -5.48 -10.25
C ASP A 48 5.48 -4.54 -9.07
N PRO A 49 6.71 -4.57 -8.53
CA PRO A 49 7.13 -3.65 -7.48
C PRO A 49 6.99 -2.18 -7.89
N PHE A 50 6.61 -1.37 -6.92
CA PHE A 50 6.60 0.08 -7.03
C PHE A 50 7.00 0.72 -5.71
N VAL A 51 7.30 2.01 -5.76
CA VAL A 51 7.77 2.73 -4.59
C VAL A 51 6.64 3.54 -3.99
N SER A 52 6.50 3.47 -2.67
CA SER A 52 5.66 4.36 -1.86
C SER A 52 6.54 5.13 -0.89
N LEU A 53 6.39 6.45 -0.87
CA LEU A 53 7.08 7.36 0.05
C LEU A 53 6.03 8.09 0.88
N PHE A 54 6.12 8.01 2.20
CA PHE A 54 5.37 8.86 3.12
C PHE A 54 6.28 9.97 3.65
N VAL A 55 5.79 11.21 3.62
CA VAL A 55 6.50 12.40 4.10
C VAL A 55 5.55 13.17 5.01
N LEU A 56 6.06 13.78 6.08
CA LEU A 56 5.27 14.67 6.93
C LEU A 56 4.76 15.86 6.12
N ASP A 57 3.52 16.26 6.36
CA ASP A 57 3.01 17.51 5.78
C ASP A 57 3.83 18.63 6.43
N GLY A 58 4.36 19.55 5.62
CA GLY A 58 5.20 20.63 6.13
C GLY A 58 4.51 21.32 7.31
N MET A 59 5.06 21.14 8.51
CA MET A 59 4.71 22.01 9.64
C MET A 59 5.24 23.37 9.23
N ASP A 60 4.38 24.22 8.67
CA ASP A 60 4.73 25.59 8.33
C ASP A 60 5.40 26.23 9.55
N GLU A 61 6.73 26.33 9.54
CA GLU A 61 7.47 27.24 10.40
C GLU A 61 7.20 28.66 9.90
N SER A 62 6.01 29.17 10.19
CA SER A 62 5.81 30.55 10.67
C SER A 62 4.33 30.84 10.85
N GLU A 63 3.94 31.23 12.06
CA GLU A 63 2.90 32.24 12.23
C GLU A 63 3.36 33.52 11.50
N SER A 64 3.02 33.64 10.23
CA SER A 64 3.12 34.87 9.45
C SER A 64 1.71 35.23 8.98
N ALA A 65 1.12 36.22 9.65
CA ALA A 65 -0.20 36.75 9.35
C ALA A 65 -0.32 37.31 7.91
N ALA A 66 -1.53 37.14 7.34
CA ALA A 66 -2.03 37.58 6.03
C ALA A 66 -1.58 36.68 4.86
N ASP A 67 -2.47 36.03 4.10
CA ASP A 67 -3.60 36.60 3.35
C ASP A 67 -4.62 35.47 3.03
N GLU A 68 -5.91 35.74 3.14
CA GLU A 68 -6.99 34.80 2.79
C GLU A 68 -7.21 34.78 1.26
N ALA A 69 -6.89 33.66 0.59
CA ALA A 69 -7.49 33.26 -0.69
C ALA A 69 -7.29 31.74 -0.95
N ASP A 70 -8.40 31.05 -1.21
CA ASP A 70 -8.55 29.61 -1.52
C ASP A 70 -8.21 28.61 -0.40
N ALA A 71 -9.06 28.61 0.63
CA ALA A 71 -9.17 27.53 1.60
C ALA A 71 -10.06 26.38 1.06
N ASP A 72 -9.51 25.58 0.14
CA ASP A 72 -10.03 24.22 -0.18
C ASP A 72 -9.00 23.11 0.11
N ALA A 73 -7.87 23.46 0.74
CA ALA A 73 -6.89 22.51 1.26
C ALA A 73 -7.05 22.37 2.78
N GLU A 74 -8.14 21.74 3.23
CA GLU A 74 -8.25 21.34 4.63
C GLU A 74 -7.19 20.27 4.94
N GLY A 75 -6.27 20.52 5.88
CA GLY A 75 -5.14 19.63 6.21
C GLY A 75 -5.53 18.18 6.51
N SER A 76 -4.60 17.25 6.24
CA SER A 76 -4.76 15.81 6.49
C SER A 76 -4.73 15.51 7.99
N SER A 77 -5.66 14.69 8.47
CA SER A 77 -5.70 14.20 9.86
C SER A 77 -4.55 13.25 10.22
N ASP A 78 -3.78 12.81 9.22
CA ASP A 78 -2.86 11.68 9.32
C ASP A 78 -1.39 12.13 9.40
N GLY A 79 -1.15 13.44 9.50
CA GLY A 79 0.18 14.05 9.72
C GLY A 79 1.13 14.04 8.52
N GLY A 80 0.73 13.52 7.36
CA GLY A 80 1.56 13.48 6.16
C GLY A 80 0.88 13.03 4.88
N SER A 81 1.70 12.99 3.83
CA SER A 81 1.29 12.71 2.45
C SER A 81 2.06 11.52 1.86
N VAL A 82 1.36 10.70 1.06
CA VAL A 82 1.94 9.56 0.35
C VAL A 82 2.19 9.92 -1.11
N PHE A 83 3.37 9.59 -1.62
CA PHE A 83 3.78 9.76 -3.01
C PHE A 83 4.17 8.43 -3.61
N LEU A 84 3.78 8.17 -4.86
CA LEU A 84 4.13 6.92 -5.55
C LEU A 84 5.06 7.17 -6.72
N LEU A 85 6.02 6.26 -6.91
CA LEU A 85 6.81 6.16 -8.12
C LEU A 85 6.55 4.78 -8.75
N VAL A 86 5.98 4.81 -9.96
CA VAL A 86 5.46 3.61 -10.64
C VAL A 86 6.01 3.46 -12.05
N SER A 87 5.84 2.28 -12.63
CA SER A 87 6.09 2.06 -14.05
C SER A 87 5.07 2.84 -14.91
N GLY A 88 5.42 3.07 -16.18
CA GLY A 88 4.48 3.71 -17.12
C GLY A 88 3.21 2.89 -17.37
N LEU A 89 3.23 1.57 -17.14
CA LEU A 89 2.08 0.68 -17.29
C LEU A 89 1.09 0.83 -16.14
N GLU A 90 1.58 1.06 -14.92
CA GLU A 90 0.75 1.19 -13.72
C GLU A 90 0.24 2.61 -13.48
N TYR A 91 0.87 3.62 -14.08
CA TYR A 91 0.56 5.05 -13.85
C TYR A 91 -0.93 5.40 -13.92
N GLY A 92 -1.63 4.92 -14.96
CA GLY A 92 -3.04 5.23 -15.16
C GLY A 92 -3.89 4.74 -14.00
N ARG A 93 -3.64 3.51 -13.54
CA ARG A 93 -4.35 2.90 -12.41
C ARG A 93 -3.94 3.51 -11.09
N ALA A 94 -2.64 3.68 -10.84
CA ALA A 94 -2.12 4.27 -9.63
C ALA A 94 -2.74 5.65 -9.37
N ARG A 95 -2.90 6.48 -10.41
CA ARG A 95 -3.52 7.81 -10.29
C ARG A 95 -5.01 7.76 -9.88
N THR A 96 -5.73 6.70 -10.22
CA THR A 96 -7.18 6.59 -9.97
C THR A 96 -7.52 5.73 -8.76
N GLU A 97 -6.67 4.77 -8.42
CA GLU A 97 -6.93 3.72 -7.42
C GLU A 97 -6.16 3.93 -6.11
N SER A 98 -5.09 4.73 -6.11
CA SER A 98 -4.27 4.96 -4.90
C SER A 98 -4.81 6.05 -3.97
N HIS A 99 -4.28 6.10 -2.75
CA HIS A 99 -4.45 7.19 -1.79
C HIS A 99 -3.42 8.31 -1.94
N ALA A 100 -2.53 8.21 -2.93
CA ALA A 100 -1.38 9.09 -3.06
C ALA A 100 -1.79 10.55 -3.33
N ALA A 101 -1.06 11.48 -2.72
CA ALA A 101 -1.13 12.91 -3.02
C ALA A 101 -0.66 13.18 -4.46
N ALA A 102 0.40 12.50 -4.89
CA ALA A 102 0.83 12.50 -6.29
C ALA A 102 1.45 11.16 -6.70
N VAL A 103 1.39 10.89 -8.01
CA VAL A 103 1.94 9.70 -8.65
C VAL A 103 2.91 10.16 -9.73
N PHE A 104 4.11 9.59 -9.72
CA PHE A 104 5.20 9.85 -10.64
C PHE A 104 5.56 8.58 -11.41
N ARG A 105 6.19 8.75 -12.57
CA ARG A 105 6.66 7.65 -13.41
C ARG A 105 8.18 7.66 -13.44
N LEU A 106 8.77 6.48 -13.62
CA LEU A 106 10.21 6.36 -13.92
C LEU A 106 10.63 7.25 -15.10
N ALA A 107 9.76 7.39 -16.11
CA ALA A 107 10.02 8.23 -17.28
C ALA A 107 9.98 9.74 -17.01
N ASP A 108 9.43 10.18 -15.87
CA ASP A 108 9.45 11.60 -15.47
C ASP A 108 10.85 12.02 -15.00
N PHE A 109 11.74 11.05 -14.73
CA PHE A 109 13.11 11.23 -14.26
C PHE A 109 14.14 10.66 -15.26
N ASP A 110 13.89 10.77 -16.56
CA ASP A 110 14.84 10.38 -17.62
C ASP A 110 15.40 8.94 -17.48
N TYR A 111 14.57 7.99 -17.03
CA TYR A 111 14.99 6.62 -16.77
C TYR A 111 15.67 5.95 -17.98
N ARG A 112 15.22 6.24 -19.21
CA ARG A 112 15.77 5.62 -20.42
C ARG A 112 17.21 6.07 -20.65
N GLU A 113 17.45 7.37 -20.55
CA GLU A 113 18.74 8.01 -20.70
C GLU A 113 19.71 7.54 -19.60
N LYS A 114 19.24 7.50 -18.34
CA LYS A 114 20.03 6.97 -17.22
C LYS A 114 20.37 5.49 -17.41
N ARG A 115 19.43 4.68 -17.88
CA ARG A 115 19.68 3.25 -18.16
C ARG A 115 20.71 3.04 -19.26
N GLU A 116 20.68 3.84 -20.31
CA GLU A 116 21.68 3.79 -21.38
C GLU A 116 23.08 4.20 -20.87
N ALA A 117 23.15 5.20 -19.99
CA ALA A 117 24.41 5.72 -19.47
C ALA A 117 25.04 4.85 -18.36
N TYR A 118 24.22 4.29 -17.46
CA TYR A 118 24.68 3.69 -16.20
C TYR A 118 24.30 2.22 -16.03
N GLY A 119 23.45 1.68 -16.90
CA GLY A 119 22.84 0.36 -16.71
C GLY A 119 21.56 0.42 -15.87
N GLN A 120 20.85 -0.70 -15.80
CA GLN A 120 19.49 -0.76 -15.25
C GLN A 120 19.44 -0.49 -13.74
N GLU A 121 20.26 -1.18 -12.94
CA GLU A 121 20.25 -1.04 -11.48
C GLU A 121 20.59 0.40 -11.04
N GLU A 122 21.71 0.94 -11.53
CA GLU A 122 22.14 2.29 -11.19
C GLU A 122 21.16 3.37 -11.69
N ALA A 123 20.48 3.13 -12.83
CA ALA A 123 19.42 4.03 -13.28
C ALA A 123 18.22 4.04 -12.34
N ASN A 124 17.81 2.88 -11.79
CA ASN A 124 16.75 2.81 -10.79
C ASN A 124 17.13 3.59 -9.53
N HIS A 125 18.35 3.44 -9.02
CA HIS A 125 18.83 4.16 -7.83
C HIS A 125 18.83 5.68 -8.06
N ARG A 126 19.31 6.14 -9.23
CA ARG A 126 19.33 7.57 -9.57
C ARG A 126 17.94 8.17 -9.73
N VAL A 127 17.02 7.44 -10.37
CA VAL A 127 15.62 7.85 -10.48
C VAL A 127 14.98 7.95 -9.10
N LEU A 128 15.23 6.95 -8.23
CA LEU A 128 14.70 6.94 -6.88
C LEU A 128 15.24 8.12 -6.05
N ALA A 129 16.54 8.37 -6.09
CA ALA A 129 17.15 9.52 -5.41
C ALA A 129 16.60 10.87 -5.91
N GLU A 130 16.37 11.02 -7.22
CA GLU A 130 15.77 12.24 -7.79
C GLU A 130 14.29 12.40 -7.41
N PHE A 131 13.56 11.29 -7.32
CA PHE A 131 12.19 11.28 -6.81
C PHE A 131 12.13 11.71 -5.34
N LEU A 132 13.01 11.19 -4.48
CA LEU A 132 13.14 11.61 -3.08
C LEU A 132 13.47 13.10 -2.97
N ALA A 133 14.45 13.58 -3.74
CA ALA A 133 14.84 14.99 -3.75
C ALA A 133 13.71 15.93 -4.21
N THR A 134 12.81 15.46 -5.08
CA THR A 134 11.64 16.25 -5.51
C THR A 134 10.63 16.47 -4.36
N GLN A 135 10.70 15.64 -3.31
CA GLN A 135 9.91 15.81 -2.08
C GLN A 135 10.74 16.38 -0.92
N ASP A 136 11.92 16.94 -1.20
CA ASP A 136 12.88 17.45 -0.21
C ASP A 136 13.33 16.40 0.84
N VAL A 137 13.36 15.12 0.44
CA VAL A 137 13.77 13.99 1.31
C VAL A 137 15.24 13.64 1.08
N ALA A 138 16.05 13.70 2.14
CA ALA A 138 17.46 13.30 2.15
C ALA A 138 17.74 12.08 3.04
N SER A 139 16.79 11.70 3.88
CA SER A 139 16.86 10.56 4.79
C SER A 139 15.55 9.78 4.82
N VAL A 140 15.64 8.45 4.80
CA VAL A 140 14.47 7.57 4.82
C VAL A 140 14.61 6.45 5.84
N ALA A 141 13.50 6.17 6.52
CA ALA A 141 13.28 4.96 7.27
C ALA A 141 12.70 3.88 6.33
N VAL A 142 13.16 2.64 6.47
CA VAL A 142 12.75 1.53 5.59
C VAL A 142 12.47 0.26 6.38
N PRO A 143 11.54 -0.61 5.95
CA PRO A 143 11.28 -1.86 6.66
C PRO A 143 12.48 -2.82 6.62
N PRO A 144 12.56 -3.83 7.51
CA PRO A 144 13.70 -4.75 7.55
C PRO A 144 13.89 -5.60 6.29
N ARG A 145 12.85 -5.73 5.47
CA ARG A 145 12.86 -6.47 4.19
C ARG A 145 13.12 -5.59 2.98
N PHE A 146 13.44 -4.32 3.18
CA PHE A 146 13.77 -3.41 2.08
C PHE A 146 14.97 -3.95 1.27
N PRO A 147 14.94 -3.90 -0.08
CA PRO A 147 15.99 -4.48 -0.89
C PRO A 147 17.36 -3.86 -0.59
N VAL A 148 18.32 -4.70 -0.19
CA VAL A 148 19.66 -4.22 0.19
C VAL A 148 20.36 -3.48 -0.96
N GLY A 149 20.15 -3.91 -2.20
CA GLY A 149 20.70 -3.23 -3.39
C GLY A 149 20.17 -1.81 -3.53
N THR A 150 18.85 -1.62 -3.35
CA THR A 150 18.23 -0.29 -3.34
C THR A 150 18.76 0.58 -2.20
N ALA A 151 18.93 0.02 -0.99
CA ALA A 151 19.45 0.76 0.16
C ALA A 151 20.89 1.23 -0.07
N ASP A 152 21.76 0.35 -0.57
CA ASP A 152 23.16 0.67 -0.83
C ASP A 152 23.27 1.69 -1.99
N GLY A 153 22.47 1.52 -3.04
CA GLY A 153 22.40 2.48 -4.15
C GLY A 153 21.96 3.87 -3.72
N LEU A 154 21.01 3.99 -2.79
CA LEU A 154 20.61 5.26 -2.20
C LEU A 154 21.72 5.89 -1.36
N ARG A 155 22.41 5.10 -0.53
CA ARG A 155 23.54 5.58 0.28
C ARG A 155 24.71 6.07 -0.58
N ASP A 156 24.99 5.38 -1.68
CA ASP A 156 26.02 5.79 -2.65
C ASP A 156 25.67 7.11 -3.37
N LEU A 157 24.39 7.49 -3.33
CA LEU A 157 23.84 8.75 -3.85
C LEU A 157 23.52 9.76 -2.74
N ASP A 158 24.18 9.63 -1.59
CA ASP A 158 24.10 10.54 -0.43
C ASP A 158 22.70 10.63 0.23
N VAL A 159 21.83 9.62 0.05
CA VAL A 159 20.57 9.49 0.80
C VAL A 159 20.79 8.60 2.02
N ALA A 160 20.50 9.11 3.21
CA ALA A 160 20.59 8.32 4.43
C ALA A 160 19.45 7.28 4.48
N VAL A 161 19.79 6.00 4.75
CA VAL A 161 18.82 4.91 4.82
C VAL A 161 18.96 4.18 6.16
N THR A 162 17.91 4.27 6.98
CA THR A 162 17.84 3.66 8.32
C THR A 162 16.79 2.57 8.36
N PRO A 163 17.14 1.31 8.69
CA PRO A 163 16.15 0.27 8.90
C PRO A 163 15.28 0.55 10.14
N GLU A 164 13.98 0.42 9.99
CA GLU A 164 12.96 0.50 11.04
C GLU A 164 12.64 -0.92 11.52
N TYR A 165 12.77 -1.18 12.83
CA TYR A 165 12.64 -2.53 13.41
C TYR A 165 11.48 -2.70 14.39
N ASP A 166 10.85 -1.60 14.79
CA ASP A 166 9.81 -1.57 15.82
C ASP A 166 8.44 -1.96 15.25
N GLY A 167 8.32 -2.02 13.92
CA GLY A 167 7.12 -2.40 13.21
C GLY A 167 6.07 -1.29 13.23
N VAL A 168 6.46 -0.02 13.13
CA VAL A 168 5.53 1.13 13.20
C VAL A 168 4.33 1.00 12.26
N LEU A 169 4.53 0.51 11.02
CA LEU A 169 3.41 0.26 10.11
C LEU A 169 2.51 -0.88 10.57
N THR A 170 3.05 -1.88 11.26
CA THR A 170 2.25 -2.98 11.84
C THR A 170 1.41 -2.47 13.00
N GLU A 171 1.95 -1.55 13.81
CA GLU A 171 1.20 -0.88 14.89
C GLU A 171 0.08 0.00 14.31
N ALA A 172 0.38 0.80 13.28
CA ALA A 172 -0.62 1.64 12.62
C ALA A 172 -1.77 0.78 12.07
N ARG A 173 -1.42 -0.32 11.40
CA ARG A 173 -2.36 -1.32 10.87
C ARG A 173 -3.14 -2.05 11.96
N ALA A 174 -2.72 -2.01 13.22
CA ALA A 174 -3.39 -2.69 14.32
C ALA A 174 -4.70 -1.98 14.69
N GLY A 175 -4.71 -0.65 14.68
CA GLY A 175 -5.90 0.19 14.77
C GLY A 175 -6.65 0.20 13.43
N LYS A 176 -7.93 -0.19 13.42
CA LYS A 176 -8.72 -0.19 12.18
C LYS A 176 -9.59 1.04 12.13
N THR A 177 -9.60 1.72 11.00
CA THR A 177 -10.55 2.80 10.76
C THR A 177 -11.97 2.24 10.64
N PRO A 178 -13.02 3.06 10.80
CA PRO A 178 -14.40 2.62 10.59
C PRO A 178 -14.64 1.98 9.21
N ALA A 179 -13.98 2.49 8.16
CA ALA A 179 -14.07 1.94 6.81
C ALA A 179 -13.41 0.55 6.69
N GLU A 180 -12.23 0.37 7.29
CA GLU A 180 -11.57 -0.93 7.35
C GLU A 180 -12.39 -1.96 8.14
N ILE A 181 -12.99 -1.55 9.26
CA ILE A 181 -13.90 -2.40 10.05
C ILE A 181 -15.08 -2.84 9.19
N GLU A 182 -15.68 -1.93 8.41
CA GLU A 182 -16.81 -2.29 7.55
C GLU A 182 -16.38 -3.24 6.43
N SER A 183 -15.22 -3.01 5.82
CA SER A 183 -14.64 -3.94 4.83
C SER A 183 -14.43 -5.34 5.41
N ILE A 184 -13.90 -5.45 6.64
CA ILE A 184 -13.76 -6.72 7.37
C ILE A 184 -15.13 -7.39 7.56
N ARG A 185 -16.15 -6.63 7.98
CA ARG A 185 -17.51 -7.17 8.18
C ARG A 185 -18.14 -7.65 6.88
N VAL A 186 -17.92 -6.94 5.76
CA VAL A 186 -18.38 -7.38 4.44
C VAL A 186 -17.75 -8.72 4.07
N ALA A 187 -16.42 -8.84 4.21
CA ALA A 187 -15.70 -10.08 3.94
C ALA A 187 -16.16 -11.24 4.85
N GLN A 188 -16.32 -10.99 6.14
CA GLN A 188 -16.82 -11.98 7.10
C GLN A 188 -18.22 -12.49 6.72
N ARG A 189 -19.16 -11.57 6.44
CA ARG A 189 -20.53 -11.95 6.02
C ARG A 189 -20.54 -12.74 4.71
N ALA A 190 -19.63 -12.44 3.78
CA ALA A 190 -19.50 -13.21 2.54
C ALA A 190 -18.97 -14.63 2.83
N ASN A 191 -17.94 -14.74 3.67
CA ASN A 191 -17.36 -16.02 4.07
C ASN A 191 -18.36 -16.88 4.87
N GLU A 192 -19.12 -16.28 5.78
CA GLU A 192 -20.18 -16.97 6.53
C GLU A 192 -21.26 -17.54 5.59
N LYS A 193 -21.66 -16.80 4.55
CA LYS A 193 -22.60 -17.30 3.54
C LYS A 193 -22.02 -18.47 2.74
N ALA A 194 -20.75 -18.39 2.36
CA ALA A 194 -20.04 -19.47 1.67
C ALA A 194 -19.98 -20.73 2.54
N MET A 195 -19.58 -20.59 3.80
CA MET A 195 -19.55 -21.69 4.77
C MET A 195 -20.94 -22.29 5.02
N ALA A 196 -21.98 -21.46 5.17
CA ALA A 196 -23.36 -21.94 5.32
C ALA A 196 -23.84 -22.72 4.09
N ALA A 197 -23.46 -22.30 2.87
CA ALA A 197 -23.77 -23.03 1.66
C ALA A 197 -23.08 -24.40 1.63
N ALA A 198 -21.81 -24.48 2.03
CA ALA A 198 -21.08 -25.73 2.15
C ALA A 198 -21.69 -26.65 3.23
N GLU A 199 -22.05 -26.10 4.40
CA GLU A 199 -22.73 -26.85 5.47
C GLU A 199 -24.07 -27.41 5.01
N ASN A 200 -24.89 -26.63 4.30
CA ASN A 200 -26.18 -27.09 3.79
C ASN A 200 -25.99 -28.23 2.78
N LEU A 201 -25.04 -28.11 1.84
CA LEU A 201 -24.74 -29.16 0.87
C LEU A 201 -24.33 -30.48 1.54
N LEU A 202 -23.53 -30.40 2.60
CA LEU A 202 -23.11 -31.58 3.36
C LEU A 202 -24.24 -32.14 4.24
N GLY A 203 -25.06 -31.27 4.83
CA GLY A 203 -26.19 -31.66 5.67
C GLY A 203 -27.32 -32.33 4.90
N GLU A 204 -27.51 -31.94 3.63
CA GLU A 204 -28.48 -32.56 2.71
C GLU A 204 -27.93 -33.81 2.02
N ALA A 205 -26.64 -34.13 2.19
CA ALA A 205 -26.02 -35.27 1.54
C ALA A 205 -26.48 -36.60 2.15
N THR A 206 -26.61 -37.63 1.33
CA THR A 206 -26.89 -39.00 1.75
C THR A 206 -25.69 -39.91 1.48
N ILE A 207 -25.50 -40.94 2.31
CA ILE A 207 -24.43 -41.93 2.15
C ILE A 207 -24.96 -43.11 1.32
N GLY A 208 -24.34 -43.36 0.17
CA GLY A 208 -24.61 -44.51 -0.69
C GLY A 208 -23.97 -45.80 -0.19
N GLY A 209 -24.38 -46.94 -0.76
CA GLY A 209 -23.86 -48.27 -0.39
C GLY A 209 -22.41 -48.54 -0.84
N ASP A 210 -21.79 -47.60 -1.55
CA ASP A 210 -20.41 -47.58 -2.02
C ASP A 210 -19.52 -46.63 -1.19
N ASP A 211 -20.00 -46.20 -0.02
CA ASP A 211 -19.35 -45.24 0.88
C ASP A 211 -19.12 -43.85 0.27
N LEU A 212 -19.86 -43.50 -0.80
CA LEU A 212 -19.86 -42.16 -1.38
C LEU A 212 -21.01 -41.29 -0.84
N LEU A 213 -20.80 -39.97 -0.83
CA LEU A 213 -21.85 -38.98 -0.57
C LEU A 213 -22.57 -38.62 -1.86
N TYR A 214 -23.88 -38.47 -1.79
CA TYR A 214 -24.75 -38.08 -2.90
C TYR A 214 -25.54 -36.82 -2.55
N ARG A 215 -25.82 -35.98 -3.55
CA ARG A 215 -26.63 -34.77 -3.37
C ARG A 215 -28.10 -35.14 -3.15
N GLY A 216 -28.63 -34.85 -1.95
CA GLY A 216 -30.03 -35.15 -1.62
C GLY A 216 -30.34 -36.64 -1.76
N GLU A 217 -31.52 -36.96 -2.28
CA GLU A 217 -31.96 -38.34 -2.59
C GLU A 217 -31.61 -38.79 -4.02
N GLY A 218 -30.74 -38.06 -4.73
CA GLY A 218 -30.37 -38.37 -6.12
C GLY A 218 -29.16 -39.29 -6.26
N ASP A 219 -28.88 -39.73 -7.49
CA ASP A 219 -27.72 -40.57 -7.84
C ASP A 219 -26.48 -39.75 -8.25
N GLU A 220 -26.47 -38.42 -8.04
CA GLU A 220 -25.31 -37.57 -8.35
C GLU A 220 -24.34 -37.52 -7.16
N PRO A 221 -23.09 -38.01 -7.31
CA PRO A 221 -22.10 -37.93 -6.25
C PRO A 221 -21.81 -36.48 -5.85
N LEU A 222 -21.75 -36.23 -4.54
CA LEU A 222 -21.29 -34.96 -4.00
C LEU A 222 -19.76 -34.91 -4.08
N THR A 223 -19.24 -34.11 -5.01
CA THR A 223 -17.79 -33.95 -5.21
C THR A 223 -17.20 -32.81 -4.38
N ALA A 224 -15.88 -32.79 -4.20
CA ALA A 224 -15.20 -31.69 -3.53
C ALA A 224 -15.38 -30.36 -4.28
N GLU A 225 -15.43 -30.40 -5.62
CA GLU A 225 -15.69 -29.23 -6.46
C GLU A 225 -17.10 -28.68 -6.28
N ALA A 226 -18.08 -29.53 -5.96
CA ALA A 226 -19.43 -29.11 -5.64
C ALA A 226 -19.52 -28.34 -4.32
N VAL A 227 -18.65 -28.68 -3.36
CA VAL A 227 -18.60 -28.08 -2.01
C VAL A 227 -17.70 -26.85 -1.98
N LYS A 228 -16.74 -26.74 -2.91
CA LYS A 228 -15.83 -25.61 -3.00
C LYS A 228 -16.58 -24.34 -3.43
N THR A 229 -16.93 -23.51 -2.45
CA THR A 229 -17.52 -22.16 -2.59
C THR A 229 -16.46 -21.08 -2.80
#